data_AF-A0AAV1UYM7-F1
#
_entry.id   AF-A0AAV1UYM7-F1
#
_cell.length_a   1.000
_cell.length_b   1.000
_cell.length_c   1.000
_cell.angle_alpha   90.00
_cell.angle_beta   90.00
_cell.angle_gamma   90.00
#
_symmetry.space_group_name_H-M   'P 1'
#
loop_
_entity.id
_entity.type
_entity.pdbx_description
1 polymer ?
#
loop_
_entity_poly.entity_id
_entity_poly.type
_entity_poly.pdbx_seq_one_letter_code
_entity_poly.pdbx_strand_id
1 'polypeptide(L)'
;MEQLLRTFKTSITASQAMKLIMAKKDARRTWAEHFLYMVAVSEARGGADSPVLDNIVQHATPELMNEMRSKYEPTRLDYLRHAEELAHFAQSIEHGSSAVGREVVAAHVEGKPKSAIT
;
A
#
# COMPACT_ATOMS: atom_id res chain seq x y z
N MET A 1 -21.06 -8.02 -25.57
CA MET A 1 -20.88 -7.43 -24.23
C MET A 1 -19.67 -6.49 -24.18
N GLU A 2 -18.58 -6.78 -24.88
CA GLU A 2 -17.36 -5.95 -24.94
C GLU A 2 -17.56 -4.53 -25.49
N GLN A 3 -18.50 -4.34 -26.42
CA GLN A 3 -18.76 -3.04 -27.04
C GLN A 3 -19.44 -2.06 -26.07
N LEU A 4 -20.36 -2.55 -25.22
CA LEU A 4 -20.98 -1.76 -24.15
C LEU A 4 -19.94 -1.32 -23.11
N LEU A 5 -19.04 -2.25 -22.73
CA LEU A 5 -17.95 -1.97 -21.79
C LEU A 5 -16.96 -0.92 -22.32
N ARG A 6 -16.73 -0.85 -23.64
CA ARG A 6 -15.94 0.24 -24.26
C ARG A 6 -16.65 1.58 -24.19
N THR A 7 -17.97 1.63 -24.43
CA THR A 7 -18.75 2.88 -24.41
C THR A 7 -18.87 3.47 -23.01
N PHE A 8 -18.89 2.62 -21.97
CA PHE A 8 -18.91 3.04 -20.57
C PHE A 8 -17.53 3.14 -19.92
N LYS A 9 -16.45 2.78 -20.63
CA LYS A 9 -15.09 2.87 -20.11
C LYS A 9 -14.77 4.34 -19.91
N THR A 10 -14.64 4.74 -18.66
CA THR A 10 -14.25 6.10 -18.29
C THR A 10 -12.77 6.25 -18.63
N SER A 11 -12.48 6.84 -19.80
CA SER A 11 -11.11 7.13 -20.20
C SER A 11 -10.66 8.45 -19.60
N ILE A 12 -9.55 8.44 -18.87
CA ILE A 12 -8.92 9.67 -18.35
C ILE A 12 -7.68 10.01 -19.17
N THR A 13 -7.34 11.30 -19.23
CA THR A 13 -6.13 11.75 -19.93
C THR A 13 -4.87 11.30 -19.20
N ALA A 14 -3.74 11.26 -19.92
CA ALA A 14 -2.44 10.96 -19.30
C ALA A 14 -2.10 11.92 -18.14
N SER A 15 -2.46 13.21 -18.25
CA SER A 15 -2.23 14.20 -17.20
C SER A 15 -3.13 13.97 -15.98
N GLN A 16 -4.40 13.61 -16.18
CA GLN A 16 -5.31 13.26 -15.09
C GLN A 16 -4.84 12.00 -14.37
N ALA A 17 -4.48 10.95 -15.11
CA ALA A 17 -3.95 9.71 -14.54
C ALA A 17 -2.68 9.97 -13.74
N MET A 18 -1.73 10.75 -14.28
CA MET A 18 -0.48 11.06 -13.58
C MET A 18 -0.75 11.82 -12.29
N LYS A 19 -1.70 12.77 -12.27
CA LYS A 19 -2.08 13.49 -11.06
C LYS A 19 -2.62 12.56 -9.97
N LEU A 20 -3.40 11.54 -10.35
CA LEU A 20 -3.94 10.54 -9.41
C LEU A 20 -2.85 9.56 -8.96
N ILE A 21 -1.97 9.15 -9.88
CA ILE A 21 -0.83 8.26 -9.59
C ILE A 21 0.21 8.95 -8.72
N MET A 22 0.42 10.27 -8.79
CA MET A 22 1.39 10.97 -7.94
C MET A 22 0.81 11.37 -6.56
N ALA A 23 -0.46 11.05 -6.28
CA ALA A 23 -1.05 11.32 -4.99
C ALA A 23 -0.49 10.36 -3.92
N LYS A 24 -0.33 10.87 -2.70
CA LYS A 24 -0.01 10.02 -1.55
C LYS A 24 -1.16 9.08 -1.24
N LYS A 25 -0.85 7.91 -0.68
CA LYS A 25 -1.86 6.98 -0.15
C LYS A 25 -2.70 7.70 0.91
N ASP A 26 -4.02 7.55 0.82
CA ASP A 26 -4.94 8.00 1.88
C ASP A 26 -4.66 7.20 3.16
N ALA A 27 -4.54 7.89 4.31
CA ALA A 27 -4.27 7.25 5.59
C ALA A 27 -5.40 6.27 6.01
N ARG A 28 -6.62 6.46 5.51
CA ARG A 28 -7.77 5.60 5.80
C ARG A 28 -7.80 4.32 4.95
N ARG A 29 -7.00 4.25 3.88
CA ARG A 29 -6.93 3.08 2.99
C ARG A 29 -5.79 2.15 3.40
N THR A 30 -6.05 0.86 3.28
CA THR A 30 -5.03 -0.20 3.29
C THR A 30 -4.17 -0.12 2.03
N TRP A 31 -2.99 -0.73 2.06
CA TRP A 31 -2.12 -0.83 0.89
C TRP A 31 -2.74 -1.67 -0.23
N ALA A 32 -3.52 -2.69 0.12
CA ALA A 32 -4.27 -3.49 -0.85
C ALA A 32 -5.33 -2.65 -1.58
N GLU A 33 -6.12 -1.84 -0.86
CA GLU A 33 -7.09 -0.92 -1.46
C GLU A 33 -6.41 0.17 -2.31
N HIS A 34 -5.25 0.67 -1.87
CA HIS A 34 -4.48 1.63 -2.64
C HIS A 34 -3.93 1.05 -3.95
N PHE A 35 -3.41 -0.18 -3.91
CA PHE A 35 -2.99 -0.91 -5.11
C PHE A 35 -4.14 -1.09 -6.10
N LEU A 36 -5.31 -1.57 -5.64
CA LEU A 36 -6.49 -1.73 -6.50
C LEU A 36 -6.96 -0.40 -7.11
N TYR A 37 -6.93 0.69 -6.33
CA TYR A 37 -7.23 2.03 -6.84
C TYR A 37 -6.28 2.43 -7.97
N MET A 38 -4.98 2.19 -7.82
CA MET A 38 -4.00 2.52 -8.85
C MET A 38 -4.13 1.66 -10.10
N VAL A 39 -4.45 0.37 -9.97
CA VAL A 39 -4.76 -0.51 -11.11
C VAL A 39 -5.94 0.07 -11.89
N ALA A 40 -7.02 0.47 -11.22
CA ALA A 40 -8.17 1.08 -11.87
C ALA A 40 -7.80 2.39 -12.60
N VAL A 41 -6.90 3.22 -12.03
CA VAL A 41 -6.39 4.44 -12.69
C VAL A 41 -5.53 4.11 -13.92
N SER A 42 -4.69 3.07 -13.85
CA SER A 42 -3.89 2.57 -14.99
C SER A 42 -4.80 2.08 -16.12
N GLU A 43 -5.81 1.28 -15.80
CA GLU A 43 -6.77 0.74 -16.76
C GLU A 43 -7.62 1.83 -17.42
N ALA A 44 -8.04 2.84 -16.65
CA ALA A 44 -8.78 4.00 -17.14
C ALA A 44 -7.94 4.87 -18.08
N ARG A 45 -6.61 4.88 -17.95
CA ARG A 45 -5.68 5.52 -18.89
C ARG A 45 -5.40 4.67 -20.14
N GLY A 46 -5.52 3.35 -20.03
CA GLY A 46 -5.18 2.40 -21.10
C GLY A 46 -3.84 1.68 -20.92
N GLY A 47 -3.39 1.46 -19.68
CA GLY A 47 -2.20 0.65 -19.36
C GLY A 47 -0.96 1.49 -19.07
N ALA A 48 -0.91 2.09 -17.88
CA ALA A 48 0.22 2.82 -17.34
C ALA A 48 0.80 2.13 -16.09
N ASP A 49 1.25 0.89 -16.27
CA ASP A 49 1.60 -0.01 -15.17
C ASP A 49 2.96 0.27 -14.52
N SER A 50 3.93 0.81 -15.26
CA SER A 50 5.21 1.22 -14.69
C SER A 50 5.07 2.38 -13.67
N PRO A 51 4.31 3.46 -13.96
CA PRO A 51 4.03 4.50 -12.98
C PRO A 51 3.29 4.03 -11.72
N VAL A 52 2.49 2.95 -11.81
CA VAL A 52 1.82 2.33 -10.66
C VAL A 52 2.87 1.81 -9.68
N LEU A 53 3.84 1.02 -10.16
CA LEU A 53 4.90 0.49 -9.32
C LEU A 53 5.71 1.59 -8.62
N ASP A 54 6.07 2.65 -9.34
CA ASP A 54 6.84 3.76 -8.77
C ASP A 54 6.07 4.50 -7.67
N ASN A 55 4.74 4.66 -7.79
CA ASN A 55 3.96 5.30 -6.74
C ASN A 55 4.01 4.52 -5.42
N ILE A 56 3.87 3.20 -5.49
CA ILE A 56 3.81 2.32 -4.32
C ILE A 56 5.08 2.46 -3.47
N VAL A 57 6.23 2.65 -4.11
CA VAL A 57 7.50 2.86 -3.42
C VAL A 57 7.69 4.31 -2.97
N GLN A 58 7.44 5.29 -3.84
CA GLN A 58 7.83 6.69 -3.60
C GLN A 58 6.90 7.46 -2.67
N HIS A 59 5.65 7.00 -2.50
CA HIS A 59 4.63 7.72 -1.74
C HIS A 59 4.23 7.04 -0.43
N ALA A 60 5.02 6.06 0.01
CA ALA A 60 4.99 5.49 1.35
C ALA A 60 5.57 6.48 2.39
N THR A 61 5.43 6.16 3.69
CA THR A 61 6.17 6.87 4.74
C THR A 61 7.69 6.64 4.56
N PRO A 62 8.57 7.56 4.99
CA PRO A 62 10.01 7.43 4.75
C PRO A 62 10.62 6.12 5.27
N GLU A 63 10.15 5.65 6.43
CA GLU A 63 10.55 4.39 7.05
C GLU A 63 10.14 3.19 6.18
N LEU A 64 8.89 3.19 5.72
CA LEU A 64 8.33 2.13 4.89
C LEU A 64 8.91 2.14 3.46
N MET A 65 9.22 3.32 2.93
CA MET A 65 9.89 3.49 1.64
C MET A 65 11.26 2.81 1.64
N ASN A 66 12.03 2.93 2.72
CA ASN A 66 13.34 2.26 2.82
C ASN A 66 13.19 0.74 2.82
N GLU A 67 12.22 0.22 3.58
CA GLU A 67 11.90 -1.22 3.60
C GLU A 67 11.46 -1.72 2.21
N MET A 68 10.54 -1.02 1.55
CA MET A 68 10.04 -1.40 0.23
C MET A 68 11.14 -1.32 -0.85
N ARG A 69 12.05 -0.35 -0.75
CA ARG A 69 13.19 -0.21 -1.68
C ARG A 69 14.14 -1.40 -1.60
N SER A 70 14.23 -2.09 -0.46
CA SER A 70 15.03 -3.32 -0.35
C SER A 70 14.51 -4.46 -1.23
N LYS A 71 13.21 -4.42 -1.58
CA LYS A 71 12.54 -5.43 -2.41
C LYS A 71 12.18 -4.92 -3.80
N TYR A 72 12.44 -3.65 -4.10
CA TYR A 72 12.11 -3.04 -5.39
C TYR A 72 13.10 -3.48 -6.46
N GLU A 73 12.59 -4.10 -7.52
CA GLU A 73 13.37 -4.55 -8.67
C GLU A 73 12.98 -3.77 -9.94
N PRO A 74 13.80 -2.79 -10.36
CA PRO A 74 13.47 -1.93 -11.51
C PRO A 74 13.54 -2.64 -12.87
N THR A 75 14.17 -3.82 -12.93
CA THR A 75 14.34 -4.60 -14.17
C THR A 75 13.18 -5.54 -14.46
N ARG A 76 12.23 -5.69 -13.51
CA ARG A 76 11.04 -6.54 -13.70
C ARG A 76 10.09 -5.92 -14.71
N LEU A 77 9.54 -6.76 -15.58
CA LEU A 77 8.58 -6.36 -16.62
C LEU A 77 7.11 -6.59 -16.20
N ASP A 78 6.89 -7.31 -15.10
CA ASP A 78 5.58 -7.60 -14.52
C ASP A 78 5.19 -6.57 -13.44
N TYR A 79 5.18 -5.28 -13.83
CA TYR A 79 5.03 -4.13 -12.92
C TYR A 79 3.84 -4.23 -11.96
N LEU A 80 2.66 -4.68 -12.42
CA LEU A 80 1.48 -4.81 -11.56
C LEU A 80 1.63 -5.93 -10.51
N ARG A 81 2.22 -7.06 -10.89
CA ARG A 81 2.50 -8.15 -9.95
C ARG A 81 3.50 -7.70 -8.90
N HIS A 82 4.54 -6.99 -9.32
CA HIS A 82 5.53 -6.48 -8.40
C HIS A 82 4.95 -5.41 -7.45
N ALA A 83 4.07 -4.54 -7.95
CA ALA A 83 3.35 -3.56 -7.13
C ALA A 83 2.42 -4.23 -6.10
N GLU A 84 1.75 -5.33 -6.47
CA GLU A 84 0.92 -6.14 -5.57
C GLU A 84 1.75 -6.75 -4.43
N GLU A 85 2.89 -7.37 -4.75
CA GLU A 85 3.82 -7.95 -3.78
C GLU A 85 4.31 -6.88 -2.77
N LEU A 86 4.68 -5.70 -3.26
CA LEU A 86 5.11 -4.58 -2.42
C LEU A 86 3.97 -4.04 -1.55
N ALA A 87 2.74 -3.99 -2.05
CA ALA A 87 1.58 -3.59 -1.27
C ALA A 87 1.29 -4.58 -0.13
N HIS A 88 1.40 -5.89 -0.37
CA HIS A 88 1.28 -6.91 0.68
C HIS A 88 2.39 -6.79 1.72
N PHE A 89 3.62 -6.59 1.28
CA PHE A 89 4.76 -6.38 2.19
C PHE A 89 4.56 -5.15 3.05
N ALA A 90 4.15 -4.03 2.46
CA ALA A 90 3.86 -2.80 3.17
C ALA A 90 2.76 -2.99 4.22
N GLN A 91 1.70 -3.70 3.85
CA GLN A 91 0.61 -4.04 4.77
C GLN A 91 1.07 -4.88 5.95
N SER A 92 2.01 -5.81 5.74
CA SER A 92 2.57 -6.65 6.79
C SER A 92 3.41 -5.86 7.79
N ILE A 93 4.13 -4.83 7.33
CA ILE A 93 4.91 -3.94 8.21
C ILE A 93 3.97 -3.04 9.02
N GLU A 94 2.94 -2.45 8.41
CA GLU A 94 1.97 -1.62 9.13
C GLU A 94 1.23 -2.41 10.22
N HIS A 95 0.79 -3.64 9.93
CA HIS A 95 0.15 -4.50 10.93
C HIS A 95 1.13 -5.08 11.96
N GLY A 96 2.34 -5.46 11.55
CA GLY A 96 3.38 -5.98 12.44
C GLY A 96 3.89 -4.93 13.42
N SER A 97 4.04 -3.68 12.96
CA SER A 97 4.35 -2.52 13.82
C SER A 97 3.21 -2.23 14.81
N SER A 98 1.95 -2.38 14.37
CA SER A 98 0.78 -2.24 15.26
C SER A 98 0.64 -3.39 16.27
N ALA A 99 1.05 -4.62 15.91
CA ALA A 99 0.99 -5.79 16.79
C ALA A 99 2.09 -5.78 17.88
N VAL A 100 3.33 -5.47 17.50
CA VAL A 100 4.47 -5.38 18.45
C VAL A 100 4.26 -4.29 19.50
N GLY A 101 3.54 -3.21 19.16
CA GLY A 101 3.20 -2.14 20.10
C GLY A 101 2.15 -2.50 21.16
N ARG A 102 1.36 -3.57 21.00
CA ARG A 102 0.33 -3.98 21.97
C ARG A 102 0.79 -5.01 22.98
N GLU A 103 1.71 -5.90 22.62
CA GLU A 103 2.18 -6.96 23.54
C GLU A 103 3.05 -6.42 24.68
N VAL A 104 3.77 -5.31 24.48
CA VAL A 104 4.62 -4.72 25.54
C VAL A 104 3.84 -3.98 26.63
N VAL A 105 2.61 -3.54 26.35
CA VAL A 105 1.79 -2.80 27.34
C VAL A 105 1.00 -3.75 28.25
N ALA A 106 0.66 -4.95 27.75
CA ALA A 106 -0.04 -5.96 28.55
C ALA A 106 0.87 -6.56 29.64
N ALA A 107 2.17 -6.68 29.39
CA ALA A 107 3.12 -7.28 30.32
C ALA A 107 3.47 -6.38 31.54
N HIS A 108 3.12 -5.09 31.55
CA HIS A 108 3.45 -4.18 32.65
C HIS A 108 2.34 -3.99 33.70
N VAL A 109 1.17 -4.63 33.51
CA VAL A 109 -0.01 -4.49 34.39
C VAL A 109 -0.22 -5.68 35.34
N GLU A 110 0.69 -6.67 35.41
CA GLU A 110 0.51 -7.83 36.31
C GLU A 110 1.60 -8.01 37.39
N GLY A 111 2.33 -6.95 37.71
CA GLY A 111 3.36 -6.96 38.76
C GLY A 111 3.08 -6.04 39.94
N LYS A 112 1.99 -6.24 40.70
CA LYS A 112 1.83 -5.59 42.01
C LYS A 112 1.77 -6.65 43.13
N PRO A 113 2.75 -6.72 44.04
CA PRO A 113 2.82 -7.75 45.06
C PRO A 113 1.74 -7.51 46.12
N LYS A 114 0.99 -8.56 46.44
CA LYS A 114 0.10 -8.60 47.61
C LYS A 114 0.97 -8.69 48.86
N SER A 115 1.21 -7.57 49.54
CA SER A 115 1.69 -7.61 50.93
C SER A 115 0.55 -8.08 51.83
N ALA A 116 0.69 -9.30 52.32
CA ALA A 116 -0.02 -9.79 53.50
C ALA A 116 0.46 -9.00 54.73
N ILE A 117 -0.46 -8.54 55.57
CA ILE A 117 -0.16 -8.24 56.96
C ILE A 117 -1.33 -8.71 57.81
N THR A 118 -0.94 -9.51 58.82
CA THR A 118 -1.69 -10.12 59.90
C THR A 118 -2.48 -9.13 60.75
#